data_AF-A0A2U3B9L9-F1
#
_entry.id   AF-A0A2U3B9L9-F1
#
_cell.length_a   1.000
_cell.length_b   1.000
_cell.length_c   1.000
_cell.angle_alpha   90.00
_cell.angle_beta   90.00
_cell.angle_gamma   90.00
#
_symmetry.space_group_name_H-M   'P 1'
#
loop_
_entity.id
_entity.type
_entity.pdbx_description
1 polymer ?
#
loop_
_entity_poly.entity_id
_entity_poly.type
_entity_poly.pdbx_seq_one_letter_code
_entity_poly.pdbx_strand_id
1 'polypeptide(L)'
;MIKTITFAAIHFSIATTVAYLLTGDILIGSLIAMIEPSINTVAFYFHEKAWQKIPFLRRRQANTQVKTISFAVIHFSVAFTVAYVLTGNALIGGLMALIEPTINSFAYYFHEKAWLRKATCSHHSTGFMTAH
;
A
#
# COMPACT_ATOMS: atom_id res chain seq x y z
N MET A 1 17.40 -0.04 4.99
CA MET A 1 16.65 -1.25 5.41
C MET A 1 15.61 -0.95 6.50
N ILE A 2 15.98 -0.28 7.60
CA ILE A 2 15.04 0.03 8.70
C ILE A 2 13.78 0.78 8.22
N LYS A 3 13.91 1.81 7.37
CA LYS A 3 12.76 2.56 6.81
C LYS A 3 11.75 1.69 6.07
N THR A 4 12.23 0.67 5.35
CA THR A 4 11.38 -0.22 4.55
C THR A 4 10.59 -1.17 5.45
N ILE A 5 11.24 -1.66 6.50
CA ILE A 5 10.61 -2.54 7.50
C ILE A 5 9.60 -1.75 8.33
N THR A 6 9.92 -0.51 8.75
CA THR A 6 8.97 0.33 9.48
C THR A 6 7.77 0.71 8.62
N PHE A 7 7.98 0.97 7.33
CA PHE A 7 6.90 1.20 6.38
C PHE A 7 5.95 0.01 6.28
N ALA A 8 6.48 -1.20 6.07
CA ALA A 8 5.68 -2.42 6.00
C ALA A 8 4.93 -2.70 7.31
N ALA A 9 5.59 -2.49 8.46
CA ALA A 9 4.97 -2.70 9.77
C ALA A 9 3.82 -1.74 10.04
N ILE A 10 3.95 -0.46 9.67
CA ILE A 10 2.88 0.54 9.81
C ILE A 10 1.69 0.18 8.92
N HIS A 11 1.94 -0.14 7.65
CA HIS A 11 0.90 -0.56 6.71
C HIS A 11 0.13 -1.77 7.24
N PHE A 12 0.85 -2.81 7.67
CA PHE A 12 0.25 -4.03 8.21
C PHE A 12 -0.57 -3.77 9.49
N SER A 13 -0.05 -2.95 10.39
CA SER A 13 -0.73 -2.61 11.64
C SER A 13 -2.03 -1.85 11.38
N ILE A 14 -1.99 -0.89 10.44
CA ILE A 14 -3.17 -0.10 10.06
C ILE A 14 -4.19 -0.96 9.35
N ALA A 15 -3.78 -1.73 8.33
CA ALA A 15 -4.66 -2.62 7.58
C ALA A 15 -5.38 -3.59 8.53
N THR A 16 -4.62 -4.25 9.42
CA THR A 16 -5.19 -5.17 10.42
C THR A 16 -6.13 -4.46 11.39
N THR A 17 -5.79 -3.26 11.86
CA THR A 17 -6.63 -2.49 12.79
C THR A 17 -7.92 -2.03 12.13
N VAL A 18 -7.85 -1.48 10.91
CA VAL A 18 -9.03 -1.03 10.15
C VAL A 18 -9.93 -2.20 9.84
N ALA A 19 -9.36 -3.30 9.35
CA ALA A 19 -10.12 -4.52 9.08
C ALA A 19 -10.80 -5.03 10.35
N TYR A 20 -10.08 -5.14 11.47
CA TYR A 20 -10.65 -5.52 12.76
C TYR A 20 -11.80 -4.59 13.21
N LEU A 21 -11.67 -3.28 13.02
CA LEU A 21 -12.74 -2.34 13.35
C LEU A 21 -13.99 -2.53 12.48
N LEU A 22 -13.84 -2.97 11.23
CA LEU A 22 -14.96 -3.18 10.31
C LEU A 22 -15.59 -4.57 10.41
N THR A 23 -14.79 -5.61 10.66
CA THR A 23 -15.27 -7.01 10.71
C THR A 23 -15.50 -7.52 12.13
N GLY A 24 -14.89 -6.90 13.14
CA GLY A 24 -14.88 -7.38 14.52
C GLY A 24 -13.97 -8.59 14.75
N ASP A 25 -13.23 -9.06 13.73
CA ASP A 25 -12.40 -10.25 13.79
C ASP A 25 -10.96 -9.96 13.31
N ILE A 26 -10.02 -10.09 14.24
CA ILE A 26 -8.60 -9.83 14.01
C ILE A 26 -7.95 -10.89 13.12
N LEU A 27 -8.49 -12.11 13.10
CA LEU A 27 -8.02 -13.18 12.24
C LEU A 27 -8.34 -12.85 10.78
N ILE A 28 -9.58 -12.40 10.51
CA ILE A 28 -9.99 -11.96 9.17
C ILE A 28 -9.15 -10.76 8.72
N GLY A 29 -8.93 -9.78 9.60
CA GLY A 29 -8.11 -8.61 9.27
C GLY A 29 -6.66 -8.95 8.95
N SER A 30 -6.04 -9.84 9.73
CA SER A 30 -4.66 -10.30 9.47
C SER A 30 -4.57 -11.10 8.18
N LEU A 31 -5.59 -11.91 7.89
CA LEU A 31 -5.65 -12.72 6.67
C LEU A 31 -5.78 -11.83 5.42
N ILE A 32 -6.64 -10.81 5.46
CA ILE A 32 -6.76 -9.81 4.38
C ILE A 32 -5.39 -9.13 4.15
N ALA A 33 -4.75 -8.65 5.22
CA ALA A 33 -3.48 -7.94 5.14
C ALA A 33 -2.33 -8.78 4.54
N MET A 34 -2.41 -10.12 4.59
CA MET A 34 -1.44 -11.02 3.95
C MET A 34 -1.84 -11.42 2.53
N ILE A 35 -3.12 -11.74 2.32
CA ILE A 35 -3.62 -12.27 1.05
C ILE A 35 -3.69 -11.18 -0.01
N GLU A 36 -4.15 -9.98 0.36
CA GLU A 36 -4.34 -8.87 -0.58
C GLU A 36 -3.06 -8.51 -1.36
N PRO A 37 -1.90 -8.22 -0.73
CA PRO A 37 -0.68 -7.91 -1.47
C PRO A 37 -0.20 -9.11 -2.30
N SER A 38 -0.44 -10.34 -1.84
CA SER A 38 -0.07 -11.56 -2.56
C SER A 38 -0.85 -11.71 -3.87
N ILE A 39 -2.17 -11.60 -3.81
CA ILE A 39 -3.03 -11.70 -5.01
C ILE A 39 -2.83 -10.49 -5.92
N ASN A 40 -2.70 -9.30 -5.36
CA ASN A 40 -2.45 -8.09 -6.15
C ASN A 40 -1.13 -8.17 -6.93
N THR A 41 -0.08 -8.75 -6.35
CA THR A 41 1.20 -8.99 -7.04
C THR A 41 1.02 -9.93 -8.23
N VAL A 42 0.24 -11.02 -8.06
CA VAL A 42 -0.05 -11.97 -9.15
C VAL A 42 -0.89 -11.30 -10.24
N ALA A 43 -1.95 -10.58 -9.86
CA ALA A 43 -2.79 -9.84 -10.80
C ALA A 43 -1.98 -8.81 -11.60
N PHE A 44 -1.08 -8.09 -10.93
CA PHE A 44 -0.19 -7.13 -11.58
C PHE A 44 0.79 -7.79 -12.56
N TYR A 45 1.33 -8.97 -12.20
CA TYR A 45 2.17 -9.73 -13.12
C TYR A 45 1.42 -10.08 -14.41
N PHE A 46 0.18 -10.56 -14.31
CA PHE A 46 -0.64 -10.83 -15.48
C PHE A 46 -1.02 -9.57 -16.25
N HIS A 47 -1.34 -8.48 -15.56
CA HIS A 47 -1.61 -7.18 -16.17
C HIS A 47 -0.44 -6.70 -17.02
N GLU A 48 0.77 -6.73 -16.49
CA GLU A 48 1.96 -6.30 -17.23
C GLU A 48 2.24 -7.21 -18.43
N LYS A 49 2.06 -8.54 -18.25
CA LYS A 49 2.19 -9.51 -19.34
C LYS A 49 1.16 -9.28 -20.46
N ALA A 50 -0.08 -8.91 -20.11
CA ALA A 50 -1.11 -8.55 -21.08
C ALA A 50 -0.77 -7.25 -21.82
N TRP A 51 -0.24 -6.26 -21.10
CA TRP A 51 0.16 -4.97 -21.66
C TRP A 51 1.25 -5.09 -22.73
N GLN A 52 2.20 -6.01 -22.52
CA GLN A 52 3.31 -6.25 -23.46
C GLN A 52 2.88 -7.08 -24.68
N LYS A 53 1.91 -8.00 -24.51
CA LYS A 53 1.43 -8.87 -25.59
C LYS A 53 0.49 -8.15 -26.56
N ILE A 54 -0.32 -7.23 -26.08
CA ILE A 54 -1.34 -6.57 -26.91
C ILE A 54 -0.74 -5.32 -27.57
N PRO A 55 -0.58 -5.28 -28.92
CA PRO A 55 0.09 -4.18 -29.61
C PRO A 55 -0.63 -2.82 -29.43
N PHE A 56 -1.95 -2.83 -29.23
CA PHE A 56 -2.73 -1.64 -28.89
C PHE A 56 -2.39 -1.06 -27.51
N LEU A 57 -2.29 -1.93 -26.49
CA LEU A 57 -1.91 -1.50 -25.13
C LEU A 57 -0.45 -1.07 -25.07
N ARG A 58 0.42 -1.73 -25.83
CA ARG A 58 1.83 -1.35 -25.98
C ARG A 58 2.01 0.05 -26.55
N ARG A 59 1.16 0.48 -27.50
CA ARG A 59 1.15 1.88 -27.98
C ARG A 59 0.71 2.87 -26.89
N ARG A 60 -0.25 2.48 -26.05
CA ARG A 60 -0.72 3.28 -24.91
C ARG A 60 0.18 3.21 -23.68
N GLN A 61 1.19 2.34 -23.68
CA GLN A 61 2.18 2.24 -22.58
C GLN A 61 2.98 3.52 -22.38
N ALA A 62 3.18 4.31 -23.44
CA ALA A 62 3.81 5.62 -23.37
C ALA A 62 2.96 6.65 -22.58
N ASN A 63 1.66 6.40 -22.42
CA ASN A 63 0.75 7.25 -21.66
C ASN A 63 0.68 6.78 -20.20
N THR A 64 1.49 7.40 -19.35
CA THR A 64 1.60 7.06 -17.92
C THR A 64 0.25 7.11 -17.20
N GLN A 65 -0.63 8.06 -17.54
CA GLN A 65 -1.95 8.17 -16.92
C GLN A 65 -2.82 6.93 -17.14
N VAL A 66 -2.82 6.38 -18.37
CA VAL A 66 -3.60 5.17 -18.67
C VAL A 66 -3.04 3.99 -17.89
N LYS A 67 -1.72 3.87 -17.79
CA LYS A 67 -1.08 2.78 -17.04
C LYS A 67 -1.38 2.88 -15.53
N THR A 68 -1.33 4.07 -14.96
CA THR A 68 -1.66 4.31 -13.54
C THR A 68 -3.14 4.05 -13.24
N ILE A 69 -4.06 4.50 -14.10
CA ILE A 69 -5.50 4.22 -13.92
C ILE A 69 -5.77 2.72 -14.01
N SER A 70 -5.16 2.04 -14.98
CA SER A 70 -5.29 0.57 -15.13
C SER A 70 -4.75 -0.17 -13.92
N PHE A 71 -3.60 0.28 -13.39
CA PHE A 71 -3.03 -0.24 -12.16
C PHE A 71 -3.97 -0.06 -10.97
N ALA A 72 -4.51 1.16 -10.79
CA ALA A 72 -5.45 1.44 -9.71
C ALA A 72 -6.70 0.57 -9.83
N VAL A 73 -7.32 0.48 -11.00
CA VAL A 73 -8.53 -0.32 -11.22
C VAL A 73 -8.31 -1.78 -10.82
N ILE A 74 -7.18 -2.38 -11.20
CA ILE A 74 -6.87 -3.77 -10.83
C ILE A 74 -6.68 -3.91 -9.33
N HIS A 75 -5.91 -3.01 -8.71
CA HIS A 75 -5.68 -3.02 -7.27
C HIS A 75 -7.00 -2.93 -6.49
N PHE A 76 -7.85 -1.94 -6.82
CA PHE A 76 -9.17 -1.78 -6.21
C PHE A 76 -10.07 -2.99 -6.43
N SER A 77 -10.08 -3.56 -7.65
CA SER A 77 -10.91 -4.73 -7.97
C SER A 77 -10.49 -5.97 -7.19
N VAL A 78 -9.18 -6.19 -7.06
CA VAL A 78 -8.62 -7.32 -6.30
C VAL A 78 -8.89 -7.14 -4.81
N ALA A 79 -8.59 -5.97 -4.24
CA ALA A 79 -8.84 -5.67 -2.83
C ALA A 79 -10.32 -5.85 -2.47
N PHE A 80 -11.22 -5.28 -3.29
CA PHE A 80 -12.66 -5.47 -3.15
C PHE A 80 -13.07 -6.94 -3.18
N THR A 81 -12.58 -7.71 -4.16
CA THR A 81 -12.96 -9.11 -4.33
C THR A 81 -12.48 -9.96 -3.16
N VAL A 82 -11.24 -9.77 -2.71
CA VAL A 82 -10.67 -10.50 -1.56
C VAL A 82 -11.44 -10.18 -0.29
N ALA A 83 -11.67 -8.89 -0.01
CA ALA A 83 -12.41 -8.47 1.17
C ALA A 83 -13.88 -8.95 1.10
N TYR A 84 -14.53 -8.90 -0.06
CA TYR A 84 -15.88 -9.43 -0.26
C TYR A 84 -15.96 -10.93 0.01
N VAL A 85 -15.02 -11.72 -0.53
CA VAL A 85 -14.98 -13.17 -0.33
C VAL A 85 -14.75 -13.52 1.14
N LEU A 86 -13.90 -12.78 1.85
CA LEU A 86 -13.56 -13.05 3.24
C LEU A 86 -14.61 -12.55 4.23
N THR A 87 -15.29 -11.45 3.92
CA THR A 87 -16.28 -10.83 4.84
C THR A 87 -17.73 -11.16 4.49
N GLY A 88 -17.99 -11.64 3.27
CA GLY A 88 -19.35 -11.88 2.75
C GLY A 88 -20.16 -10.62 2.50
N ASN A 89 -19.60 -9.42 2.66
CA ASN A 89 -20.33 -8.15 2.55
C ASN A 89 -19.65 -7.20 1.56
N ALA A 90 -20.37 -6.87 0.48
CA ALA A 90 -19.89 -5.98 -0.57
C ALA A 90 -19.62 -4.56 -0.06
N LEU A 91 -20.37 -4.09 0.94
CA LEU A 91 -20.15 -2.78 1.54
C LEU A 91 -18.82 -2.74 2.30
N ILE A 92 -18.50 -3.78 3.07
CA ILE A 92 -17.23 -3.87 3.80
C ILE A 92 -16.06 -3.97 2.83
N GLY A 93 -16.19 -4.77 1.76
CA GLY A 93 -15.16 -4.85 0.72
C GLY A 93 -14.92 -3.52 -0.01
N GLY A 94 -15.97 -2.76 -0.30
CA GLY A 94 -15.85 -1.43 -0.89
C GLY A 94 -15.23 -0.40 0.05
N LEU A 95 -15.63 -0.41 1.33
CA LEU A 95 -15.06 0.45 2.37
C LEU A 95 -13.57 0.16 2.58
N MET A 96 -13.19 -1.11 2.72
CA MET A 96 -11.78 -1.52 2.88
C MET A 96 -10.92 -1.00 1.72
N ALA A 97 -11.36 -1.25 0.49
CA ALA A 97 -10.63 -0.84 -0.71
C ALA A 97 -10.38 0.69 -0.76
N LEU A 98 -11.25 1.52 -0.17
CA LEU A 98 -11.12 2.99 -0.15
C LEU A 98 -10.40 3.51 1.11
N ILE A 99 -10.66 2.91 2.27
CA ILE A 99 -10.18 3.38 3.56
C ILE A 99 -8.70 3.01 3.77
N GLU A 100 -8.27 1.82 3.33
CA GLU A 100 -6.89 1.39 3.52
C GLU A 100 -5.87 2.32 2.82
N PRO A 101 -6.04 2.68 1.52
CA PRO A 101 -5.10 3.59 0.86
C PRO A 101 -5.08 4.97 1.50
N THR A 102 -6.22 5.47 1.97
CA THR A 102 -6.32 6.81 2.56
C THR A 102 -5.64 6.87 3.92
N ILE A 103 -5.98 5.96 4.85
CA ILE A 103 -5.37 5.94 6.18
C ILE A 103 -3.87 5.63 6.09
N ASN A 104 -3.46 4.70 5.23
CA ASN A 104 -2.05 4.39 5.05
C ASN A 104 -1.26 5.60 4.49
N SER A 105 -1.85 6.38 3.58
CA SER A 105 -1.21 7.60 3.06
C SER A 105 -1.04 8.66 4.15
N PHE A 106 -2.05 8.86 5.00
CA PHE A 106 -1.94 9.77 6.14
C PHE A 106 -0.87 9.33 7.13
N ALA A 107 -0.86 8.04 7.50
CA ALA A 107 0.13 7.51 8.42
C ALA A 107 1.56 7.61 7.87
N TYR A 108 1.74 7.35 6.57
CA TYR A 108 3.03 7.56 5.91
C TYR A 108 3.49 9.02 5.99
N TYR A 109 2.60 9.98 5.72
CA TYR A 109 2.91 11.40 5.84
C TYR A 109 3.39 11.77 7.25
N PHE A 110 2.74 11.25 8.30
CA PHE A 110 3.19 11.46 9.68
C PHE A 110 4.50 10.74 10.00
N HIS A 111 4.69 9.50 9.53
CA HIS A 111 5.93 8.74 9.71
C HIS A 111 7.13 9.48 9.08
N GLU A 112 6.97 9.98 7.86
CA GLU A 112 8.02 10.74 7.18
C GLU A 112 8.31 12.06 7.91
N LYS A 113 7.27 12.78 8.35
CA LYS A 113 7.41 14.03 9.12
C LYS A 113 8.12 13.82 10.47
N ALA A 114 7.83 12.72 11.17
CA ALA A 114 8.49 12.37 12.43
C ALA A 114 9.95 11.95 12.22
N TRP A 115 10.24 11.24 11.12
CA TRP A 115 11.60 10.83 10.77
C TRP A 115 12.49 12.03 10.41
N LEU A 116 11.96 12.98 9.63
CA LEU A 116 12.69 14.21 9.27
C LEU A 116 13.11 15.01 10.51
N ARG A 117 12.26 15.07 11.55
CA ARG A 117 12.60 15.73 12.83
C ARG A 117 13.75 15.05 13.58
N LYS A 118 13.87 13.72 13.48
CA LYS A 118 14.98 12.99 14.12
C LYS A 118 16.28 13.09 13.31
N ALA A 119 16.20 13.17 11.97
CA ALA A 119 17.37 13.23 11.11
C ALA A 119 18.15 14.57 11.24
N THR A 120 17.46 15.68 11.49
CA THR A 120 18.10 16.99 11.71
C THR A 120 18.89 17.09 13.02
N CYS A 121 18.56 16.29 14.04
CA CYS A 121 19.30 16.29 15.31
C CYS A 121 20.63 15.53 15.26
N SER A 122 20.85 14.63 14.30
CA SER A 122 22.13 13.88 14.21
C SER A 122 23.24 14.60 13.46
N HIS A 123 22.95 15.67 12.71
CA HIS A 123 23.97 16.38 11.91
C HIS A 123 24.65 17.55 12.64
N HIS A 124 24.21 17.90 13.85
CA HIS A 124 24.78 19.00 14.63
C HIS A 124 25.94 18.58 15.56
N SER A 125 26.13 17.29 15.83
CA SER A 125 27.13 16.82 16.81
C SER A 125 28.50 16.46 16.23
N THR A 126 28.69 16.51 14.91
CA THR A 126 29.96 16.14 14.24
C THR A 126 30.72 17.32 13.62
N GLY A 127 30.27 18.56 13.82
CA GLY A 127 30.90 19.77 13.27
C GLY A 127 31.87 20.52 14.19
N PHE A 128 32.12 20.03 15.42
CA PHE A 128 32.83 20.79 16.46
C PHE A 128 34.16 20.16 16.92
N MET A 129 34.84 19.37 16.08
CA MET A 129 36.09 18.68 16.47
C MET A 129 37.25 18.77 15.47
N THR A 130 37.22 19.69 14.49
CA THR A 130 38.39 19.99 13.64
C THR A 130 38.58 21.51 13.51
N ALA A 131 39.02 22.13 14.60
CA ALA A 131 39.63 23.45 14.58
C ALA A 131 40.74 23.44 15.62
N HIS A 132 41.91 22.94 15.23
CA HIS A 132 43.22 23.26 15.82
C HIS A 132 44.32 22.77 14.87
#